data_AF-A0A090SJ11-F1
#
_entry.id   AF-A0A090SJ11-F1
#
_cell.length_a   1.000
_cell.length_b   1.000
_cell.length_c   1.000
_cell.angle_alpha   90.00
_cell.angle_beta   90.00
_cell.angle_gamma   90.00
#
_symmetry.space_group_name_H-M   'P 1'
#
loop_
_entity.id
_entity.type
_entity.pdbx_description
1 polymer ?
#
loop_
_entity_poly.entity_id
_entity_poly.type
_entity_poly.pdbx_seq_one_letter_code
_entity_poly.pdbx_strand_id
1 'polypeptide(L)' 'MVRPQHIQLTQSEKSTITVIEQQFMGDHCRYVVDIEGTRVLATSLEALDVGQSVAVSVDAQGIVAFA' A
#
# COMPACT_ATOMS: atom_id res chain seq x y z
N MET A 1 -5.83 -11.47 -16.28
CA MET A 1 -4.65 -10.60 -16.04
C MET A 1 -4.50 -10.49 -14.53
N VAL A 2 -3.57 -11.24 -13.94
CA VAL A 2 -3.31 -11.19 -12.49
C VAL A 2 -2.48 -9.94 -12.22
N ARG A 3 -2.95 -9.02 -11.37
CA ARG A 3 -2.09 -7.93 -10.92
C ARG A 3 -1.17 -8.49 -9.83
N PRO A 4 0.15 -8.27 -9.90
CA PRO A 4 1.06 -8.73 -8.86
C PRO A 4 0.67 -8.01 -7.56
N GLN A 5 0.01 -8.73 -6.65
CA GLN A 5 -0.31 -8.38 -5.26
C GLN A 5 -0.77 -6.92 -5.01
N HIS A 6 -2.07 -6.72 -4.82
CA HIS A 6 -2.57 -5.40 -4.47
C HIS A 6 -2.29 -5.14 -2.99
N ILE A 7 -1.43 -4.15 -2.69
CA ILE A 7 -1.09 -3.79 -1.32
C ILE A 7 -1.96 -2.62 -0.91
N GLN A 8 -2.68 -2.80 0.18
CA GLN A 8 -3.67 -1.85 0.69
C GLN A 8 -3.24 -1.35 2.07
N LEU A 9 -3.25 -0.03 2.22
CA LEU A 9 -2.93 0.67 3.45
C LEU A 9 -4.21 1.02 4.22
N THR A 10 -4.05 1.13 5.53
CA THR A 10 -5.07 1.67 6.44
C THR A 10 -4.37 2.41 7.56
N GLN A 11 -4.91 3.53 8.02
CA GLN A 11 -4.37 4.29 9.14
C GLN A 11 -4.24 3.40 10.38
N SER A 12 -3.08 3.47 11.04
CA SER A 12 -2.84 2.72 12.25
C SER A 12 -1.80 3.42 13.13
N GLU A 13 -2.23 3.91 14.28
CA GLU A 13 -1.36 4.55 15.27
C GLU A 13 -0.38 3.59 15.95
N LYS A 14 -0.59 2.28 15.81
CA LYS A 14 0.26 1.24 16.41
C LYS A 14 1.36 0.74 15.46
N SER A 15 1.30 1.11 14.19
CA SER A 15 2.26 0.66 13.18
C SER A 15 3.49 1.57 13.16
N THR A 16 4.65 0.96 12.93
CA THR A 16 5.91 1.68 12.69
C THR A 16 6.13 1.99 11.21
N ILE A 17 5.29 1.47 10.33
CA ILE A 17 5.34 1.74 8.88
C ILE A 17 4.67 3.08 8.63
N THR A 18 5.33 3.95 7.87
CA THR A 18 4.84 5.29 7.55
C THR A 18 4.80 5.53 6.04
N VAL A 19 3.90 6.41 5.62
CA VAL A 19 3.85 6.89 4.23
C VAL A 19 5.08 7.76 3.97
N ILE A 20 5.89 7.39 2.99
CA ILE A 20 7.12 8.10 2.60
C ILE A 20 6.82 9.07 1.46
N GLU A 21 5.99 8.66 0.51
CA GLU A 21 5.61 9.48 -0.63
C GLU A 21 4.13 9.29 -0.96
N GLN A 22 3.52 10.36 -1.48
CA GLN A 22 2.17 10.38 -2.00
C GLN A 22 2.20 10.84 -3.45
N GLN A 23 1.57 10.07 -4.34
CA GLN A 23 1.51 10.34 -5.77
C GLN A 23 0.06 10.49 -6.20
N PHE A 24 -0.34 11.71 -6.56
CA PHE A 24 -1.69 11.98 -7.05
C PHE A 24 -1.83 11.62 -8.53
N MET A 25 -2.70 10.67 -8.85
CA MET A 25 -2.89 10.11 -10.20
C MET A 25 -4.11 10.69 -10.92
N GLY A 26 -4.69 11.79 -10.42
CA GLY A 26 -5.85 12.46 -11.00
C GLY A 26 -7.15 12.18 -10.24
N ASP A 27 -7.46 10.91 -9.96
CA ASP A 27 -8.68 10.50 -9.23
C ASP A 27 -8.39 9.75 -7.92
N HIS A 28 -7.19 9.20 -7.77
CA HIS A 28 -6.73 8.53 -6.56
C HIS A 28 -5.28 8.85 -6.26
N CYS A 29 -4.87 8.57 -5.01
CA CYS A 29 -3.48 8.61 -4.60
C CYS A 29 -2.89 7.21 -4.59
N ARG A 30 -1.61 7.13 -4.96
CA ARG A 30 -0.75 5.99 -4.62
C ARG A 30 0.21 6.42 -3.55
N TYR A 31 0.62 5.44 -2.75
CA TYR A 31 1.47 5.66 -1.60
C TYR A 31 2.71 4.79 -1.72
N VAL A 32 3.84 5.34 -1.30
CA VAL A 32 5.08 4.57 -1.14
C VAL A 32 5.34 4.42 0.35
N VAL A 33 5.55 3.18 0.77
CA VAL A 33 5.96 2.82 2.14
C VAL A 33 7.24 2.01 2.08
N ASP A 34 8.03 2.02 3.15
CA ASP A 34 9.17 1.12 3.34
C ASP A 34 8.79 0.03 4.32
N ILE A 35 8.95 -1.22 3.87
CA ILE A 35 8.72 -2.42 4.67
C ILE A 35 10.05 -3.17 4.70
N GLU A 36 10.72 -3.15 5.86
CA GLU A 36 11.99 -3.87 6.08
C GLU A 36 13.08 -3.54 5.04
N GLY A 37 13.18 -2.27 4.62
CA GLY A 37 14.14 -1.80 3.61
C GLY A 37 13.67 -1.96 2.17
N THR A 38 12.46 -2.49 1.96
CA THR A 38 11.85 -2.61 0.63
C THR A 38 10.81 -1.53 0.44
N ARG A 39 11.00 -0.68 -0.58
CA ARG A 39 9.99 0.30 -0.98
C ARG A 39 8.90 -0.36 -1.80
N VAL A 40 7.65 -0.13 -1.39
CA VAL A 40 6.50 -0.75 -2.04
C VAL A 40 5.44 0.29 -2.37
N LEU A 41 4.85 0.14 -3.55
CA LEU A 41 3.70 0.91 -4.01
C LEU A 41 2.42 0.29 -3.48
N ALA A 42 1.60 1.11 -2.85
CA ALA A 42 0.34 0.70 -2.25
C ALA A 42 -0.78 1.70 -2.56
N THR A 43 -2.02 1.28 -2.32
CA THR A 43 -3.22 2.11 -2.41
C THR A 43 -3.89 2.20 -1.04
N SER A 44 -4.86 3.09 -0.90
CA SER A 44 -5.68 3.21 0.29
C SER A 44 -7.11 3.57 -0.10
N LEU A 45 -8.08 3.15 0.71
CA LEU A 45 -9.48 3.57 0.58
C LEU A 45 -9.75 4.93 1.21
N GLU A 46 -8.84 5.38 2.07
CA GLU A 46 -8.87 6.68 2.74
C GLU A 46 -7.68 7.52 2.31
N ALA A 47 -7.85 8.85 2.37
CA ALA A 47 -6.74 9.76 2.13
C ALA A 47 -5.75 9.67 3.28
N LEU A 48 -4.50 9.35 2.95
CA LEU A 48 -3.37 9.33 3.87
C LEU A 48 -2.39 10.46 3.52
N ASP A 49 -1.70 10.96 4.53
CA ASP A 49 -0.65 11.97 4.39
C ASP A 49 0.76 11.38 4.53
N VAL A 50 1.75 12.05 3.95
CA VAL A 50 3.18 11.71 4.15
C VAL A 50 3.52 11.85 5.64
N GLY A 51 4.21 10.83 6.19
CA GLY A 51 4.55 10.72 7.60
C GLY A 51 3.49 10.01 8.46
N GLN A 52 2.30 9.73 7.92
CA GLN A 52 1.25 9.05 8.65
C GLN A 52 1.57 7.56 8.86
N SER A 53 1.35 7.06 10.07
CA SER A 53 1.50 5.64 10.40
C SER A 53 0.35 4.80 9.84
N VAL A 54 0.70 3.69 9.20
CA VAL A 54 -0.22 2.84 8.44
C VAL A 54 0.05 1.36 8.67
N ALA A 55 -1.01 0.56 8.71
CA ALA A 55 -0.93 -0.88 8.60
C ALA A 55 -0.96 -1.29 7.12
N VAL A 56 -0.25 -2.38 6.81
CA VAL A 56 -0.18 -2.95 5.46
C VAL A 56 -0.99 -4.24 5.42
N SER A 57 -1.85 -4.36 4.43
CA SER A 57 -2.54 -5.61 4.10
C SER A 57 -2.25 -5.98 2.65
N VAL A 58 -2.04 -7.27 2.40
CA VAL A 58 -1.84 -7.80 1.05
C VAL A 58 -3.13 -8.45 0.62
N ASP A 59 -3.78 -7.89 -0.40
CA ASP A 59 -4.91 -8.54 -1.04
C ASP A 59 -4.38 -9.52 -2.10
N ALA A 60 -4.42 -10.80 -1.75
CA ALA A 60 -4.02 -11.93 -2.59
C ALA A 60 -5.17 -12.39 -3.52
N GLN A 61 -6.03 -11.49 -3.98
CA GLN A 61 -7.02 -11.78 -5.02
C GLN A 61 -6.33 -12.28 -6.30
N GLY A 62 -6.30 -13.60 -6.48
CA GLY A 62 -5.96 -14.26 -7.74
C GLY A 62 -4.60 -14.97 -7.79
N ILE A 63 -4.24 -15.78 -6.78
CA ILE A 63 -3.26 -16.84 -7.01
C ILE A 63 -3.88 -17.85 -7.98
N VAL A 64 -3.63 -17.67 -9.27
CA VAL A 64 -3.85 -18.70 -10.28
C VAL A 64 -2.56 -19.52 -10.35
N ALA A 65 -2.58 -20.70 -9.73
CA ALA A 65 -1.56 -21.72 -9.96
C ALA A 65 -1.81 -22.35 -11.34
N PHE A 66 -0.77 -22.40 -12.18
CA PHE A 66 -0.77 -23.25 -13.38
C PHE A 66 0.05 -24.50 -13.06
N ALA A 67 -0.55 -25.66 -13.32
CA ALA A 67 0.09 -26.98 -13.23
C ALA A 67 0.80 -27.34 -14.54
#